data_AF-A0A482W8B2-F1
#
_entry.id   AF-A0A482W8B2-F1
#
_cell.length_a   1.000
_cell.length_b   1.000
_cell.length_c   1.000
_cell.angle_alpha   90.00
_cell.angle_beta   90.00
_cell.angle_gamma   90.00
#
_symmetry.space_group_name_H-M   'P 1'
#
loop_
_entity.id
_entity.type
_entity.pdbx_description
1 polymer ?
#
loop_
_entity_poly.entity_id
_entity_poly.type
_entity_poly.pdbx_seq_one_letter_code
_entity_poly.pdbx_strand_id
1 'polypeptide(L)'
;MSRRARLEEEKLKHLNEELEEEENRIKAQKERIYAPIIWQRLGSGIRIQDLKPAHYDQVLDIIQECYFQEEVLCRNTNMAEDPTSIKSFLEIVLFNLKDRTSIVALDE
;
A
#
# COMPACT_ATOMS: atom_id res chain seq x y z
N MET A 1 6.78 -4.27 -50.31
CA MET A 1 6.80 -5.19 -49.15
C MET A 1 6.61 -6.62 -49.64
N SER A 2 7.54 -7.53 -49.33
CA SER A 2 7.46 -8.94 -49.73
C SER A 2 6.34 -9.65 -48.96
N ARG A 3 5.69 -10.65 -49.58
CA ARG A 3 4.67 -11.49 -48.92
C ARG A 3 5.19 -12.14 -47.64
N ARG A 4 6.49 -12.44 -47.58
CA ARG A 4 7.16 -12.96 -46.37
C ARG A 4 7.22 -11.92 -45.24
N ALA A 5 7.54 -10.67 -45.56
CA ALA A 5 7.63 -9.60 -44.58
C ALA A 5 6.27 -9.29 -43.92
N ARG A 6 5.16 -9.35 -44.69
CA ARG A 6 3.80 -9.18 -44.14
C ARG A 6 3.42 -10.32 -43.18
N LEU A 7 3.75 -11.56 -43.55
CA LEU A 7 3.50 -12.73 -42.69
C LEU A 7 4.32 -12.71 -41.40
N GLU A 8 5.54 -12.18 -41.44
CA GLU A 8 6.38 -12.00 -40.24
C GLU A 8 5.83 -10.90 -39.35
N GLU A 9 5.36 -9.78 -39.92
CA GLU A 9 4.74 -8.68 -39.18
C GLU A 9 3.44 -9.11 -38.50
N GLU A 10 2.57 -9.86 -39.18
CA GLU A 10 1.35 -10.43 -38.60
C GLU A 10 1.65 -11.40 -37.45
N LYS A 11 2.67 -12.24 -37.59
CA LYS A 11 3.11 -13.16 -36.53
C LYS A 11 3.68 -12.43 -35.32
N LEU A 12 4.49 -11.40 -35.54
CA LEU A 12 5.04 -10.57 -34.45
C LEU A 12 3.92 -9.85 -33.71
N LYS A 13 2.92 -9.34 -34.43
CA LYS A 13 1.77 -8.69 -33.81
C LYS A 13 0.96 -9.67 -32.95
N HIS A 14 0.64 -10.85 -33.48
CA HIS A 14 -0.06 -11.89 -32.74
C HIS A 14 0.73 -12.33 -31.49
N LEU A 15 2.04 -12.51 -31.62
CA LEU A 15 2.90 -12.86 -30.49
C LEU A 15 2.90 -11.77 -29.41
N ASN A 16 2.94 -10.50 -29.79
CA ASN A 16 2.86 -9.39 -28.84
C ASN A 16 1.50 -9.33 -28.13
N GLU A 17 0.40 -9.54 -28.87
CA GLU A 17 -0.94 -9.61 -28.29
C GLU A 17 -1.05 -10.76 -27.26
N GLU A 18 -0.52 -11.95 -27.58
CA GLU A 18 -0.47 -13.09 -26.65
C GLU A 18 0.36 -12.77 -25.38
N LEU A 19 1.50 -12.10 -25.53
CA LEU A 19 2.36 -11.71 -24.40
C LEU A 19 1.67 -10.67 -23.51
N GLU A 20 1.01 -9.67 -24.09
CA GLU A 20 0.24 -8.68 -23.34
C GLU A 20 -0.92 -9.32 -22.56
N GLU A 21 -1.62 -10.29 -23.15
CA GLU A 21 -2.67 -11.04 -22.46
C GLU A 21 -2.11 -11.84 -21.28
N GLU A 22 -0.96 -12.50 -21.44
CA GLU A 22 -0.31 -13.25 -20.37
C GLU A 22 0.17 -12.33 -19.22
N GLU A 23 0.78 -11.20 -19.54
CA GLU A 23 1.18 -10.19 -18.55
C GLU A 23 -0.02 -9.65 -17.76
N ASN A 24 -1.13 -9.33 -18.45
CA ASN A 24 -2.36 -8.87 -17.83
C ASN A 24 -2.94 -9.92 -16.89
N ARG A 25 -2.93 -11.21 -17.27
CA ARG A 25 -3.37 -12.31 -16.41
C ARG A 25 -2.51 -12.44 -15.16
N ILE A 26 -1.19 -12.37 -15.30
CA ILE A 26 -0.26 -12.44 -14.16
C ILE A 26 -0.48 -11.25 -13.21
N LYS A 27 -0.67 -10.05 -13.76
CA LYS A 27 -0.94 -8.84 -12.98
C LYS A 27 -2.23 -8.97 -12.16
N ALA A 28 -3.33 -9.42 -12.78
CA ALA A 28 -4.60 -9.63 -12.11
C ALA A 28 -4.51 -10.70 -10.99
N GLN A 29 -3.74 -11.77 -11.21
CA GLN A 29 -3.49 -12.78 -10.18
C GLN A 29 -2.70 -12.20 -9.00
N LYS A 30 -1.65 -11.42 -9.27
CA LYS A 30 -0.89 -10.73 -8.23
C LYS A 30 -1.77 -9.78 -7.43
N GLU A 31 -2.58 -8.97 -8.10
CA GLU A 31 -3.50 -8.04 -7.43
C GLU A 31 -4.48 -8.76 -6.49
N ARG A 32 -4.97 -9.94 -6.87
CA ARG A 32 -5.81 -10.78 -6.00
C ARG A 32 -5.06 -11.33 -4.79
N ILE A 33 -3.87 -11.88 -5.00
CA ILE A 33 -3.06 -12.45 -3.91
C ILE A 33 -2.61 -11.38 -2.92
N TYR A 34 -2.31 -10.18 -3.41
CA TYR A 34 -1.85 -9.06 -2.58
C TYR A 34 -2.97 -8.09 -2.18
N ALA A 35 -4.24 -8.42 -2.44
CA ALA A 35 -5.37 -7.62 -1.98
C ALA A 35 -5.35 -7.48 -0.45
N PRO A 36 -5.79 -6.34 0.12
CA PRO A 36 -5.97 -6.24 1.57
C PRO A 36 -7.04 -7.21 2.03
N ILE A 37 -6.79 -7.91 3.13
CA ILE A 37 -7.87 -8.59 3.83
C ILE A 37 -8.74 -7.51 4.48
N ILE A 38 -10.04 -7.55 4.20
CA ILE A 38 -11.04 -6.75 4.90
C ILE A 38 -11.47 -7.57 6.11
N TRP A 39 -11.12 -7.10 7.30
CA TRP A 39 -11.42 -7.77 8.56
C TRP A 39 -12.85 -7.50 9.01
N GLN A 40 -13.34 -6.28 8.82
CA GLN A 40 -14.66 -5.88 9.26
C GLN A 40 -15.20 -4.70 8.44
N ARG A 41 -16.52 -4.68 8.25
CA ARG A 41 -17.26 -3.49 7.80
C ARG A 41 -18.19 -3.05 8.91
N LEU A 42 -18.10 -1.78 9.28
CA LEU A 42 -18.91 -1.16 10.30
C LEU A 42 -20.13 -0.50 9.65
N GLY A 43 -21.27 -0.53 10.34
CA GLY A 43 -22.52 0.09 9.85
C GLY A 43 -22.46 1.61 9.68
N SER A 44 -21.37 2.25 10.13
CA SER A 44 -21.08 3.67 9.98
C SER A 44 -20.44 4.05 8.64
N GLY A 45 -20.26 3.10 7.71
CA GLY A 45 -19.55 3.35 6.45
C GLY A 45 -18.03 3.32 6.61
N ILE A 46 -17.51 2.56 7.57
CA ILE A 46 -16.07 2.39 7.80
C ILE A 46 -15.72 0.93 7.55
N ARG A 47 -14.61 0.66 6.86
CA ARG A 47 -14.02 -0.67 6.74
C ARG A 47 -12.67 -0.74 7.44
N ILE A 48 -12.42 -1.87 8.10
CA ILE A 48 -11.14 -2.21 8.71
C ILE A 48 -10.46 -3.23 7.81
N GLN A 49 -9.26 -2.92 7.34
CA GLN A 49 -8.49 -3.76 6.43
C GLN A 49 -7.00 -3.77 6.75
N ASP A 50 -6.23 -4.65 6.12
CA ASP A 50 -4.77 -4.59 6.18
C ASP A 50 -4.25 -3.24 5.69
N LEU A 51 -3.26 -2.70 6.40
CA LEU A 51 -2.54 -1.51 5.96
C LEU A 51 -1.68 -1.85 4.74
N LYS A 52 -1.83 -1.06 3.68
CA LYS A 52 -1.00 -1.16 2.47
C LYS A 52 0.14 -0.14 2.48
N PRO A 53 1.29 -0.45 1.86
CA PRO A 53 2.43 0.46 1.79
C PRO A 53 2.12 1.85 1.23
N ALA A 54 1.13 1.95 0.33
CA ALA A 54 0.67 3.22 -0.24
C ALA A 54 0.14 4.21 0.81
N HIS A 55 -0.20 3.75 2.02
CA HIS A 55 -0.74 4.56 3.10
C HIS A 55 0.26 4.76 4.25
N TYR A 56 1.52 4.29 4.15
CA TYR A 56 2.47 4.43 5.25
C TYR A 56 2.72 5.88 5.62
N ASP A 57 2.96 6.75 4.64
CA ASP A 57 3.23 8.17 4.90
C ASP A 57 2.03 8.84 5.63
N GLN A 58 0.81 8.59 5.14
CA GLN A 58 -0.42 9.10 5.76
C GLN A 58 -0.60 8.60 7.20
N VAL A 59 -0.26 7.34 7.48
CA VAL A 59 -0.32 6.79 8.84
C VAL A 59 0.72 7.44 9.75
N LEU A 60 1.93 7.70 9.24
CA LEU A 60 2.96 8.40 10.01
C LEU A 60 2.53 9.83 10.36
N ASP A 61 1.91 10.53 9.41
CA ASP A 61 1.34 11.88 9.65
C ASP A 61 0.28 11.83 10.74
N ILE A 62 -0.67 10.89 10.68
CA ILE A 62 -1.72 10.71 11.70
C ILE A 62 -1.11 10.41 13.08
N ILE A 63 -0.08 9.56 13.15
CA ILE A 63 0.61 9.26 14.42
C ILE A 63 1.26 10.53 14.97
N GLN A 64 1.92 11.31 14.11
CA GLN A 64 2.57 12.53 14.54
C GLN A 64 1.57 13.59 15.03
N GLU A 65 0.45 13.75 14.34
CA GLU A 65 -0.56 14.77 14.63
C GLU A 65 -1.47 14.39 15.81
N CYS A 66 -1.89 13.13 15.90
CA CYS A 66 -2.89 12.69 16.87
C CYS A 66 -2.30 11.87 18.02
N TYR A 67 -1.46 10.88 17.72
CA TYR A 67 -1.02 9.92 18.74
C TYR A 67 -0.11 10.57 19.79
N PHE A 68 0.85 11.40 19.39
CA PHE A 68 1.76 12.05 20.34
C PHE A 68 1.09 13.03 21.29
N GLN A 69 -0.04 13.62 20.90
CA GLN A 69 -0.79 14.57 21.74
C GLN A 69 -1.62 13.85 22.80
N GLU A 70 -2.13 12.66 22.49
CA GLU A 70 -3.08 11.92 23.32
C GLU A 70 -2.40 10.86 24.21
N GLU A 71 -1.31 10.25 23.73
CA GLU A 71 -0.63 9.19 24.46
C GLU A 71 0.11 9.73 25.70
N VAL A 72 -0.10 9.08 26.84
CA VAL A 72 0.28 9.58 28.16
C VAL A 72 1.79 9.75 28.30
N LEU A 73 2.59 8.81 27.81
CA LEU A 73 4.05 8.90 27.90
C LEU A 73 4.59 10.00 26.98
N CYS A 74 4.11 10.07 25.75
CA CYS A 74 4.46 11.11 24.78
C CYS A 74 4.14 12.51 25.33
N ARG A 75 2.94 12.70 25.89
CA ARG A 75 2.51 13.96 26.49
C ARG A 75 3.31 14.34 27.72
N ASN A 76 3.58 13.40 28.62
CA ASN A 76 4.31 13.69 29.87
C ASN A 76 5.81 13.94 29.67
N THR A 77 6.35 13.58 28.50
CA THR A 77 7.77 13.77 28.15
C THR A 77 8.00 14.91 27.18
N ASN A 78 6.94 15.65 26.81
CA ASN A 78 6.96 16.67 25.75
C ASN A 78 7.56 16.14 24.44
N MET A 79 7.28 14.88 24.10
CA MET A 79 7.84 14.24 22.91
C MET A 79 7.52 14.99 21.61
N ALA A 80 6.35 15.62 21.54
CA ALA A 80 5.93 16.44 20.40
C ALA A 80 6.77 17.71 20.18
N GLU A 81 7.59 18.11 21.15
CA GLU A 81 8.47 19.28 21.08
C GLU A 81 9.92 18.93 20.70
N ASP A 82 10.27 17.63 20.65
CA ASP A 82 11.61 17.17 20.28
C ASP A 82 11.62 16.49 18.90
N PRO A 83 12.07 17.20 17.83
CA PRO A 83 12.14 16.64 16.49
C PRO A 83 13.00 15.37 16.38
N THR A 84 14.00 15.21 17.25
CA THR A 84 14.88 14.03 17.23
C THR A 84 14.13 12.80 17.70
N SER A 85 13.38 12.93 18.79
CA SER A 85 12.54 11.87 19.33
C SER A 85 11.39 11.50 18.38
N ILE A 86 10.73 12.50 17.79
CA ILE A 86 9.69 12.29 16.76
C ILE A 86 10.24 11.45 15.61
N LYS A 87 11.36 11.89 15.03
CA LYS A 87 11.98 11.20 13.89
C LYS A 87 12.35 9.75 14.25
N SER A 88 13.03 9.55 15.38
CA SER A 88 13.43 8.22 15.84
C SER A 88 12.22 7.28 16.03
N PHE A 89 11.14 7.78 16.61
CA PHE A 89 9.92 6.99 16.80
C PHE A 89 9.25 6.63 15.47
N LEU A 90 9.09 7.60 14.56
CA LEU A 90 8.47 7.35 13.25
C LEU A 90 9.30 6.37 12.41
N GLU A 91 10.63 6.39 12.52
CA GLU A 91 11.50 5.39 11.88
C GLU A 91 11.24 3.97 12.41
N ILE A 92 11.04 3.82 13.73
CA ILE A 92 10.68 2.53 14.36
C ILE A 92 9.29 2.08 13.91
N VAL A 93 8.32 3.00 13.89
CA VAL A 93 6.97 2.69 13.39
C VAL A 93 7.04 2.21 11.95
N LEU A 94 7.71 2.96 11.07
CA LEU A 94 7.87 2.60 9.66
C LEU A 94 8.57 1.25 9.48
N PHE A 95 9.55 0.93 10.33
CA PHE A 95 10.17 -0.40 10.34
C PHE A 95 9.12 -1.48 10.63
N ASN A 96 8.29 -1.30 11.66
CA ASN A 96 7.24 -2.26 12.03
C ASN A 96 6.11 -2.34 11.00
N LEU A 97 5.74 -1.24 10.34
CA LEU A 97 4.69 -1.26 9.31
C LEU A 97 5.04 -2.18 8.13
N LYS A 98 6.34 -2.36 7.84
CA LYS A 98 6.84 -3.23 6.76
C LYS A 98 6.58 -4.71 6.99
N ASP A 99 6.28 -5.12 8.23
CA ASP A 99 5.89 -6.49 8.56
C ASP A 99 4.49 -6.85 8.04
N ARG A 100 3.72 -5.86 7.55
CA ARG A 100 2.38 -6.02 6.95
C ARG A 100 1.35 -6.66 7.88
N THR A 101 1.53 -6.53 9.19
CA THR A 101 0.63 -7.02 10.23
C THR A 101 -0.31 -5.93 10.77
N SER A 102 -0.03 -4.66 10.45
CA SER A 102 -0.86 -3.53 10.87
C SER A 102 -2.17 -3.45 10.07
N ILE A 103 -3.21 -2.98 10.72
CA ILE A 103 -4.54 -2.74 10.14
C ILE A 103 -4.89 -1.26 10.15
N VAL A 104 -5.78 -0.85 9.26
CA VAL A 104 -6.23 0.54 9.10
C VAL A 104 -7.75 0.58 8.94
N ALA A 105 -8.36 1.63 9.49
CA ALA A 105 -9.75 1.97 9.26
C ALA A 105 -9.85 3.03 8.16
N LEU A 106 -10.68 2.79 7.15
CA LEU A 106 -10.91 3.68 6.02
C LEU A 106 -12.41 3.91 5.85
N ASP A 107 -12.79 5.12 5.45
CA ASP A 107 -14.15 5.39 5.00
C ASP A 107 -14.45 4.60 3.71
N GLU A 108 -15.68 4.09 3.60
CA GLU A 108 -16.21 3.29 2.47
C GLU A 108 -17.21 4.07 1.61
#